data_AF-A0A091TXD5-F1
#
_entry.id   AF-A0A091TXD5-F1
#
_cell.length_a   1.000
_cell.length_b   1.000
_cell.length_c   1.000
_cell.angle_alpha   90.00
_cell.angle_beta   90.00
_cell.angle_gamma   90.00
#
_symmetry.space_group_name_H-M   'P 1'
#
loop_
_entity.id
_entity.type
_entity.pdbx_description
1 polymer ?
#
loop_
_entity_poly.entity_id
_entity_poly.type
_entity_poly.pdbx_seq_one_letter_code
_entity_poly.pdbx_strand_id
1 'polypeptide(L)'
;FQPDFDVDHFVSDCRKRVQLEELREDLELYYKLLKTAMVELINKDYADFVNLSTNLVGMDKALNQLSVPLGQLREEVMSLKSCVSEGIQAVDDRMTKQEDIRRKKMCVLRLIHVIQSVEKIEKILHSQGTKELSSLEGNSPLLTGQVLERIATEFNQLQFHAVQSKGMPLLDKVRPRIAGITAMLQQSLEGLLLEGLQTSNVDIIRHCLRTYATIDKTRDAEALVGQVLVKPYIDEVIVEQYVQSHPNGLQAMYNKLLEFVPHHCRLLREVTGGAISSEKADIVPGYDFLVNSVWPEIVHGLEEKLPSLFNPGNPDVFHEKYTTSMDFVRKFERQCGSQASVKRLRAHPSYHSFNNKWNLPVYFQIRFREIAGALEEALSDTLEEAPAGSSYCLLATHMVWTSLLKCWSDQMFLPLLAHRLWKLSLQILARYSVFIGEVSVRPISCENTKESKKTVPVGRKESSVSLNPGEDQGNGSSPESQPLPSISSTQLVHVAADLDKLQDQIPDILEMIKPKLEMIGFKNVSCIAGALEDSKTSLSACMPTLNNRIIQDLSESSFAYLKSALEVPRLYRRTNK
;
A
#
# COMPACT_ATOMS: atom_id res chain seq x y z
N PHE A 1 27.23 71.09 49.11
CA PHE A 1 25.92 71.57 49.60
C PHE A 1 24.93 70.43 49.44
N GLN A 2 24.43 69.88 50.55
CA GLN A 2 23.27 68.97 50.48
C GLN A 2 22.04 69.83 50.16
N PRO A 3 21.23 69.45 49.16
CA PRO A 3 20.10 70.24 48.70
C PRO A 3 18.98 70.37 49.75
N ASP A 4 18.99 69.52 50.78
CA ASP A 4 17.93 69.42 51.80
C ASP A 4 18.32 70.09 53.14
N PHE A 5 19.31 70.99 53.15
CA PHE A 5 19.71 71.69 54.37
C PHE A 5 18.68 72.76 54.74
N ASP A 6 17.87 72.48 55.75
CA ASP A 6 16.90 73.41 56.31
C ASP A 6 17.49 74.15 57.51
N VAL A 7 17.66 75.46 57.33
CA VAL A 7 18.21 76.39 58.34
C VAL A 7 17.34 76.37 59.60
N ASP A 8 16.02 76.30 59.43
CA ASP A 8 15.09 76.36 60.56
C ASP A 8 15.16 75.06 61.37
N HIS A 9 15.32 73.91 60.70
CA HIS A 9 15.55 72.63 61.37
C HIS A 9 16.87 72.64 62.15
N PHE A 10 17.96 73.12 61.54
CA PHE A 10 19.27 73.18 62.18
C PHE A 10 19.26 74.07 63.43
N VAL A 11 18.70 75.28 63.31
CA VAL A 11 18.61 76.23 64.43
C VAL A 11 17.69 75.67 65.52
N SER A 12 16.60 74.99 65.17
CA SER A 12 15.67 74.38 66.14
C SER A 12 16.31 73.25 66.95
N ASP A 13 17.10 72.38 66.32
CA ASP A 13 17.83 71.32 67.03
C ASP A 13 18.97 71.86 67.90
N CYS A 14 19.68 72.88 67.43
CA CYS A 14 20.72 73.55 68.23
C CYS A 14 20.12 74.29 69.44
N ARG A 15 18.93 74.87 69.32
CA ARG A 15 18.25 75.58 70.41
C ARG A 15 17.89 74.67 71.59
N LYS A 16 17.78 73.36 71.39
CA LYS A 16 17.57 72.40 72.51
C LYS A 16 18.80 72.29 73.42
N ARG A 17 20.00 72.67 72.96
CA ARG A 17 21.26 72.40 73.67
C ARG A 17 22.01 73.66 74.11
N VAL A 18 21.91 74.76 73.38
CA VAL A 18 22.78 75.94 73.57
C VAL A 18 21.99 77.24 73.48
N GLN A 19 22.42 78.28 74.19
CA GLN A 19 21.85 79.63 74.07
C GLN A 19 22.19 80.24 72.70
N LEU A 20 21.30 81.09 72.18
CA LEU A 20 21.35 81.54 70.79
C LEU A 20 22.59 82.42 70.49
N GLU A 21 23.11 83.08 71.53
CA GLU A 21 24.25 83.97 71.46
C GLU A 21 25.55 83.22 71.15
N GLU A 22 25.78 82.07 71.80
CA GLU A 22 26.98 81.24 71.54
C GLU A 22 26.97 80.67 70.11
N LEU A 23 25.82 80.22 69.62
CA LEU A 23 25.70 79.73 68.23
C LEU A 23 26.02 80.84 67.21
N ARG A 24 25.63 82.09 67.50
CA ARG A 24 25.89 83.22 66.60
C ARG A 24 27.38 83.52 66.51
N GLU A 25 28.10 83.48 67.63
CA GLU A 25 29.55 83.74 67.65
C GLU A 25 30.32 82.68 66.87
N ASP A 26 30.01 81.40 67.06
CA ASP A 26 30.64 80.30 66.34
C ASP A 26 30.40 80.40 64.82
N LEU A 27 29.18 80.75 64.40
CA LEU A 27 28.85 80.95 62.99
C LEU A 27 29.57 82.15 62.38
N GLU A 28 29.73 83.25 63.12
CA GLU A 28 30.44 84.42 62.61
C GLU A 28 31.94 84.12 62.43
N LEU A 29 32.53 83.34 63.33
CA LEU A 29 33.92 82.93 63.24
C LEU A 29 34.15 81.98 62.06
N TYR A 30 33.25 81.03 61.85
CA TYR A 30 33.28 80.15 60.70
C TYR A 30 33.12 80.93 59.38
N TYR A 31 32.22 81.92 59.33
CA TYR A 31 32.04 82.78 58.15
C TYR A 31 33.31 83.58 57.81
N LYS A 32 34.01 84.12 58.80
CA LYS A 32 35.29 84.81 58.57
C LYS A 32 36.35 83.86 58.00
N LEU A 33 36.43 82.64 58.53
CA LEU A 33 37.37 81.63 58.06
C LEU A 33 37.11 81.24 56.61
N LEU A 34 35.83 81.06 56.25
CA LEU A 34 35.41 80.72 54.90
C LEU A 34 35.69 81.86 53.90
N LYS A 35 35.47 83.11 54.31
CA LYS A 35 35.72 84.28 53.46
C LYS A 35 37.20 84.42 53.11
N THR A 36 38.10 84.18 54.05
CA THR A 36 39.55 84.25 53.79
C THR A 36 40.00 83.12 52.86
N ALA A 37 39.55 81.89 53.12
CA ALA A 37 39.86 80.73 52.27
C ALA A 37 39.39 80.92 50.81
N MET A 38 38.23 81.55 50.60
CA MET A 38 37.70 81.81 49.25
C MET A 38 38.58 82.80 48.46
N VAL A 39 39.07 83.86 49.10
CA VAL A 39 39.92 84.86 48.43
C VAL A 39 41.27 84.26 48.03
N GLU A 40 41.85 83.40 48.87
CA GLU A 40 43.10 82.71 48.54
C GLU A 40 42.93 81.76 47.35
N LEU A 41 41.81 81.02 47.29
CA LEU A 41 41.50 80.12 46.17
C LEU A 41 41.36 80.87 44.85
N ILE A 42 40.61 81.99 44.84
CA ILE A 42 40.44 82.80 43.64
C ILE A 42 41.76 83.39 43.16
N ASN A 43 42.57 83.94 44.07
CA ASN A 43 43.84 84.55 43.69
C ASN A 43 44.87 83.52 43.21
N LYS A 44 44.86 82.30 43.76
CA LYS A 44 45.75 81.22 43.34
C LYS A 44 45.50 80.79 41.90
N ASP A 45 44.23 80.67 41.50
CA ASP A 45 43.84 80.14 40.18
C ASP A 45 43.52 81.23 39.16
N TYR A 46 43.62 82.53 39.52
CA TYR A 46 43.30 83.66 38.64
C TYR A 46 44.16 83.68 37.37
N ALA A 47 45.46 83.42 37.50
CA ALA A 47 46.40 83.42 36.37
C ALA A 47 46.05 82.31 35.35
N ASP A 48 45.64 81.13 35.82
CA ASP A 48 45.28 80.01 34.97
C ASP A 48 43.94 80.25 34.26
N PHE A 49 42.94 80.82 34.94
CA PHE A 49 41.68 81.23 34.30
C PHE A 49 41.88 82.27 33.21
N VAL A 50 42.73 83.27 33.45
CA VAL A 50 43.04 84.30 32.45
C VAL A 50 43.77 83.69 31.26
N ASN A 51 44.78 82.85 31.48
CA ASN A 51 45.47 82.16 30.38
C ASN A 51 44.54 81.26 29.56
N LEU A 52 43.67 80.50 30.21
CA LEU A 52 42.68 79.66 29.53
C LEU A 52 41.70 80.50 28.69
N SER A 53 41.18 81.60 29.26
CA SER A 53 40.29 82.51 28.54
C SER A 53 40.97 83.16 27.34
N THR A 54 42.25 83.52 27.46
CA THR A 54 43.01 84.15 26.37
C THR A 54 43.30 83.16 25.24
N ASN A 55 43.57 81.88 25.56
CA ASN A 55 43.78 80.83 24.56
C ASN A 55 42.48 80.38 23.87
N LEU A 56 41.34 80.42 24.57
CA LEU A 56 40.02 80.18 23.97
C LEU A 56 39.63 81.31 22.99
N VAL A 57 40.02 82.55 23.29
CA VAL A 57 39.83 83.72 22.40
C VAL A 57 40.79 83.63 21.21
N GLY A 58 40.38 82.88 20.19
CA GLY A 58 41.16 82.64 18.97
C GLY A 58 41.03 81.22 18.45
N MET A 59 40.63 80.28 19.31
CA MET A 59 40.38 78.90 18.92
C MET A 59 39.22 78.79 17.91
N ASP A 60 38.21 79.67 18.00
CA ASP A 60 37.15 79.78 16.98
C ASP A 60 37.69 80.13 15.59
N LYS A 61 38.74 80.96 15.51
CA LYS A 61 39.37 81.29 14.21
C LYS A 61 40.13 80.09 13.65
N ALA A 62 40.87 79.36 14.48
CA ALA A 62 41.57 78.15 14.06
C ALA A 62 40.59 77.02 13.68
N LEU A 63 39.49 76.88 14.42
CA LEU A 63 38.42 75.92 14.14
C LEU A 63 37.70 76.25 12.83
N ASN A 64 37.41 77.53 12.58
CA ASN A 64 36.84 77.98 11.30
C ASN A 64 37.82 77.85 10.12
N GLN A 65 39.12 77.99 10.36
CA GLN A 65 40.15 77.74 9.36
C GLN A 65 40.28 76.24 9.01
N LEU A 66 39.96 75.34 9.94
CA LEU A 66 39.96 73.89 9.71
C LEU A 66 38.62 73.36 9.17
N SER A 67 37.50 74.00 9.50
CA SER A 67 36.16 73.55 9.07
C SER A 67 35.99 73.63 7.54
N VAL A 68 36.57 74.64 6.89
CA VAL A 68 36.48 74.82 5.43
C VAL A 68 37.27 73.73 4.67
N PRO A 69 38.56 73.47 4.94
CA PRO A 69 39.30 72.37 4.32
C PRO A 69 38.70 70.98 4.60
N LEU A 70 38.18 70.75 5.81
CA LEU A 70 37.50 69.49 6.14
C LEU A 70 36.18 69.33 5.38
N GLY A 71 35.45 70.43 5.17
CA GLY A 71 34.26 70.46 4.31
C GLY A 71 34.60 70.12 2.86
N GLN A 72 35.64 70.75 2.31
CA GLN A 72 36.14 70.48 0.95
C GLN A 72 36.60 69.03 0.80
N LEU A 73 37.40 68.52 1.75
CA LEU A 73 37.83 67.11 1.73
C LEU A 73 36.64 66.15 1.79
N ARG A 74 35.61 66.45 2.58
CA ARG A 74 34.39 65.65 2.63
C ARG A 74 33.67 65.65 1.28
N GLU A 75 33.57 66.80 0.61
CA GLU A 75 32.98 66.91 -0.73
C GLU A 75 33.79 66.14 -1.77
N GLU A 76 35.12 66.25 -1.76
CA GLU A 76 36.01 65.48 -2.63
C GLU A 76 35.87 63.97 -2.40
N VAL A 77 35.83 63.53 -1.14
CA VAL A 77 35.62 62.11 -0.79
C VAL A 77 34.24 61.62 -1.23
N MET A 78 33.19 62.43 -1.07
CA MET A 78 31.85 62.09 -1.55
C MET A 78 31.78 62.02 -3.08
N SER A 79 32.44 62.96 -3.76
CA SER A 79 32.58 62.95 -5.22
C SER A 79 33.32 61.71 -5.70
N LEU A 80 34.48 61.40 -5.12
CA LEU A 80 35.25 60.19 -5.39
C LEU A 80 34.41 58.93 -5.13
N LYS A 81 33.67 58.87 -4.02
CA LYS A 81 32.76 57.76 -3.73
C LYS A 81 31.68 57.61 -4.80
N SER A 82 31.10 58.72 -5.30
CA SER A 82 30.13 58.69 -6.40
C SER A 82 30.77 58.13 -7.67
N CYS A 83 31.93 58.68 -8.08
CA CYS A 83 32.68 58.22 -9.25
C CYS A 83 33.03 56.72 -9.18
N VAL A 84 33.46 56.24 -8.00
CA VAL A 84 33.77 54.82 -7.78
C VAL A 84 32.50 53.97 -7.85
N SER A 85 31.39 54.43 -7.26
CA SER A 85 30.11 53.70 -7.29
C SER A 85 29.55 53.61 -8.72
N GLU A 86 29.65 54.68 -9.50
CA GLU A 86 29.31 54.70 -10.93
C GLU A 86 30.19 53.73 -11.73
N GLY A 87 31.50 53.71 -11.43
CA GLY A 87 32.44 52.75 -12.02
C GLY A 87 32.07 51.30 -11.71
N ILE A 88 31.71 50.99 -10.46
CA ILE A 88 31.26 49.65 -10.03
C ILE A 88 29.97 49.28 -10.77
N GLN A 89 28.98 50.17 -10.82
CA GLN A 89 27.72 49.90 -11.53
C GLN A 89 27.95 49.66 -13.03
N ALA A 90 28.82 50.46 -13.66
CA ALA A 90 29.16 50.28 -15.08
C ALA A 90 29.88 48.94 -15.34
N VAL A 91 30.72 48.47 -14.42
CA VAL A 91 31.36 47.15 -14.50
C VAL A 91 30.33 46.04 -14.33
N ASP A 92 29.41 46.16 -13.36
CA ASP A 92 28.36 45.16 -13.12
C ASP A 92 27.40 45.05 -14.31
N ASP A 93 26.99 46.18 -14.89
CA ASP A 93 26.18 46.24 -16.12
C ASP A 93 26.91 45.61 -17.33
N ARG A 94 28.24 45.74 -17.39
CA ARG A 94 29.04 45.09 -18.45
C ARG A 94 29.19 43.59 -18.19
N MET A 95 29.35 43.18 -16.94
CA MET A 95 29.48 41.77 -16.55
C MET A 95 28.19 41.00 -16.80
N THR A 96 27.04 41.58 -16.46
CA THR A 96 25.71 41.03 -16.78
C THR A 96 25.48 40.91 -18.29
N LYS A 97 25.81 41.96 -19.07
CA LYS A 97 25.78 41.89 -20.55
C LYS A 97 26.71 40.83 -21.11
N GLN A 98 27.91 40.66 -20.54
CA GLN A 98 28.86 39.65 -20.98
C GLN A 98 28.34 38.24 -20.72
N GLU A 99 27.70 38.01 -19.58
CA GLU A 99 27.07 36.74 -19.23
C GLU A 99 25.87 36.42 -20.15
N ASP A 100 25.03 37.42 -20.44
CA ASP A 100 23.94 37.29 -21.42
C ASP A 100 24.45 36.93 -22.82
N ILE A 101 25.52 37.59 -23.29
CA ILE A 101 26.15 37.30 -24.58
C ILE A 101 26.73 35.89 -24.58
N ARG A 102 27.39 35.47 -23.48
CA ARG A 102 27.91 34.10 -23.34
C ARG A 102 26.80 33.06 -23.42
N ARG A 103 25.69 33.26 -22.70
CA ARG A 103 24.51 32.38 -22.77
C ARG A 103 23.95 32.31 -24.19
N LYS A 104 23.73 33.45 -24.84
CA LYS A 104 23.24 33.51 -26.24
C LYS A 104 24.19 32.79 -27.20
N LYS A 105 25.50 33.01 -27.09
CA LYS A 105 26.52 32.34 -27.91
C LYS A 105 26.47 30.82 -27.73
N MET A 106 26.36 30.33 -26.50
CA MET A 106 26.25 28.90 -26.22
C MET A 106 24.98 28.29 -26.82
N CYS A 107 23.84 28.98 -26.74
CA CYS A 107 22.59 28.53 -27.37
C CYS A 107 22.71 28.41 -28.90
N VAL A 108 23.32 29.40 -29.55
CA VAL A 108 23.52 29.39 -31.01
C VAL A 108 24.43 28.22 -31.41
N LEU A 109 25.55 28.01 -30.71
CA LEU A 109 26.46 26.91 -31.00
C LEU A 109 25.78 25.55 -30.86
N ARG A 110 24.98 25.35 -29.81
CA ARG A 110 24.19 24.11 -29.61
C ARG A 110 23.22 23.88 -30.76
N LEU A 111 22.54 24.93 -31.22
CA LEU A 111 21.58 24.81 -32.31
C LEU A 111 22.26 24.51 -33.65
N ILE A 112 23.45 25.08 -33.89
CA ILE A 112 24.28 24.74 -35.06
C ILE A 112 24.62 23.25 -35.01
N HIS A 113 25.04 22.72 -33.86
CA HIS A 113 25.30 21.28 -33.71
C HIS A 113 24.05 20.44 -33.96
N VAL A 114 22.87 20.83 -33.45
CA VAL A 114 21.60 20.13 -33.75
C VAL A 114 21.34 20.04 -35.25
N ILE A 115 21.46 21.16 -35.98
CA ILE A 115 21.21 21.19 -37.42
C ILE A 115 22.25 20.34 -38.16
N GLN A 116 23.54 20.45 -37.80
CA GLN A 116 24.62 19.67 -38.40
C GLN A 116 24.45 18.17 -38.16
N SER A 117 24.03 17.75 -36.96
CA SER A 117 23.74 16.35 -36.64
C SER A 117 22.53 15.84 -37.43
N VAL A 118 21.47 16.64 -37.57
CA VAL A 118 20.31 16.29 -38.41
C VAL A 118 20.74 16.10 -39.88
N GLU A 119 21.49 17.04 -40.44
CA GLU A 119 21.99 16.95 -41.82
C GLU A 119 22.94 15.76 -42.03
N LYS A 120 23.79 15.47 -41.04
CA LYS A 120 24.69 14.32 -41.08
C LYS A 120 23.92 13.01 -41.07
N ILE A 121 22.92 12.87 -40.20
CA ILE A 121 22.05 11.69 -40.13
C ILE A 121 21.26 11.55 -41.43
N GLU A 122 20.64 12.63 -41.93
CA GLU A 122 19.92 12.61 -43.20
C GLU A 122 20.84 12.18 -44.35
N LYS A 123 22.07 12.70 -44.45
CA LYS A 123 23.03 12.27 -45.48
C LYS A 123 23.37 10.78 -45.40
N ILE A 124 23.60 10.25 -44.20
CA ILE A 124 23.88 8.82 -44.01
C ILE A 124 22.66 7.99 -44.44
N LEU A 125 21.45 8.40 -44.05
CA LEU A 125 20.20 7.72 -44.38
C LEU A 125 19.90 7.72 -45.90
N HIS A 126 20.07 8.88 -46.57
CA HIS A 126 19.82 9.01 -48.01
C HIS A 126 20.88 8.28 -48.85
N SER A 127 22.12 8.17 -48.36
CA SER A 127 23.17 7.39 -49.02
C SER A 127 22.86 5.89 -49.07
N GLN A 128 21.98 5.38 -48.19
CA GLN A 128 21.50 4.01 -48.22
C GLN A 128 20.29 3.84 -49.16
N GLY A 129 19.28 4.72 -49.08
CA GLY A 129 18.10 4.63 -49.97
C GLY A 129 18.43 4.76 -51.46
N THR A 130 19.52 5.46 -51.81
CA THR A 130 19.97 5.59 -53.21
C THR A 130 20.69 4.32 -53.72
N LYS A 131 21.25 3.50 -52.83
CA LYS A 131 21.91 2.23 -53.18
C LYS A 131 20.94 1.06 -53.30
N GLU A 132 19.71 1.17 -52.76
CA GLU A 132 18.65 0.18 -52.97
C GLU A 132 18.20 0.07 -54.43
N LEU A 133 18.45 1.10 -55.26
CA LEU A 133 17.99 1.12 -56.65
C LEU A 133 19.00 0.56 -57.69
N SER A 134 20.23 0.19 -57.30
CA SER A 134 21.31 0.01 -58.31
C SER A 134 22.23 -1.21 -58.20
N SER A 135 22.06 -2.18 -57.29
CA SER A 135 22.90 -3.39 -57.35
C SER A 135 22.26 -4.66 -56.78
N LEU A 136 22.19 -5.66 -57.65
CA LEU A 136 21.88 -7.08 -57.41
C LEU A 136 22.96 -7.83 -56.58
N GLU A 137 23.77 -7.14 -55.78
CA GLU A 137 24.84 -7.76 -54.97
C GLU A 137 24.79 -7.29 -53.51
N GLY A 138 24.26 -8.16 -52.65
CA GLY A 138 24.66 -8.37 -51.26
C GLY A 138 24.95 -7.14 -50.37
N ASN A 139 23.94 -6.37 -49.98
CA ASN A 139 24.04 -5.64 -48.71
C ASN A 139 23.74 -6.65 -47.59
N SER A 140 24.78 -7.11 -46.89
CA SER A 140 24.55 -7.98 -45.74
C SER A 140 23.79 -7.20 -44.65
N PRO A 141 22.76 -7.79 -44.01
CA PRO A 141 22.00 -7.14 -42.94
C PRO A 141 22.88 -6.68 -41.76
N LEU A 142 24.08 -7.25 -41.62
CA LEU A 142 25.10 -6.81 -40.66
C LEU A 142 25.68 -5.43 -40.99
N LEU A 143 25.89 -5.11 -42.28
CA LEU A 143 26.35 -3.78 -42.69
C LEU A 143 25.29 -2.70 -42.42
N THR A 144 24.01 -3.03 -42.64
CA THR A 144 22.89 -2.17 -42.29
C THR A 144 22.82 -1.93 -40.78
N GLY A 145 23.00 -2.98 -39.97
CA GLY A 145 23.09 -2.88 -38.51
C GLY A 145 24.23 -1.99 -38.01
N GLN A 146 25.43 -2.11 -38.59
CA GLN A 146 26.60 -1.27 -38.22
C GLN A 146 26.40 0.21 -38.57
N VAL A 147 25.75 0.50 -39.70
CA VAL A 147 25.43 1.89 -40.06
C VAL A 147 24.35 2.45 -39.15
N LEU A 148 23.36 1.64 -38.78
CA LEU A 148 22.33 2.04 -37.82
C LEU A 148 22.88 2.37 -36.44
N GLU A 149 23.87 1.63 -35.95
CA GLU A 149 24.54 1.92 -34.68
C GLU A 149 25.27 3.28 -34.72
N ARG A 150 25.93 3.59 -35.84
CA ARG A 150 26.53 4.92 -36.06
C ARG A 150 25.46 6.02 -36.11
N ILE A 151 24.34 5.78 -36.78
CA ILE A 151 23.22 6.72 -36.80
C ILE A 151 22.66 6.92 -35.40
N ALA A 152 22.52 5.86 -34.61
CA ALA A 152 21.96 5.91 -33.27
C ALA A 152 22.85 6.68 -32.29
N THR A 153 24.17 6.52 -32.37
CA THR A 153 25.10 7.33 -31.56
C THR A 153 25.03 8.83 -31.88
N GLU A 154 24.95 9.20 -33.16
CA GLU A 154 24.74 10.59 -33.58
C GLU A 154 23.34 11.09 -33.21
N PHE A 155 22.33 10.22 -33.27
CA PHE A 155 20.96 10.53 -32.87
C PHE A 155 20.85 10.79 -31.37
N ASN A 156 21.54 10.02 -30.53
CA ASN A 156 21.58 10.24 -29.09
C ASN A 156 22.25 11.60 -28.76
N GLN A 157 23.36 11.93 -29.44
CA GLN A 157 23.98 13.27 -29.32
C GLN A 157 23.04 14.39 -29.75
N LEU A 158 22.32 14.20 -30.87
CA LEU A 158 21.29 15.11 -31.34
C LEU A 158 20.17 15.29 -30.29
N GLN A 159 19.69 14.21 -29.69
CA GLN A 159 18.65 14.23 -28.68
C GLN A 159 19.12 14.97 -27.41
N PHE A 160 20.36 14.75 -26.97
CA PHE A 160 20.97 15.46 -25.84
C PHE A 160 21.03 16.97 -26.07
N HIS A 161 21.47 17.40 -27.26
CA HIS A 161 21.52 18.82 -27.61
C HIS A 161 20.12 19.42 -27.79
N ALA A 162 19.18 18.68 -28.37
CA ALA A 162 17.79 19.12 -28.55
C ALA A 162 17.08 19.35 -27.20
N VAL A 163 17.26 18.45 -26.22
CA VAL A 163 16.65 18.58 -24.88
C VAL A 163 17.21 19.80 -24.13
N GLN A 164 18.49 20.11 -24.28
CA GLN A 164 19.11 21.28 -23.66
C GLN A 164 18.73 22.61 -24.31
N SER A 165 18.20 22.60 -25.53
CA SER A 165 17.77 23.79 -26.28
C SER A 165 16.25 23.99 -26.27
N LYS A 166 15.53 23.37 -25.32
CA LYS A 166 14.09 23.53 -25.12
C LYS A 166 13.71 25.02 -24.98
N GLY A 167 12.65 25.42 -25.67
CA GLY A 167 12.12 26.80 -25.65
C GLY A 167 12.64 27.73 -26.74
N MET A 168 13.54 27.27 -27.62
CA MET A 168 14.03 28.06 -28.75
C MET A 168 13.15 27.88 -30.00
N PRO A 169 12.71 28.96 -30.67
CA PRO A 169 11.79 28.88 -31.82
C PRO A 169 12.38 28.16 -33.05
N LEU A 170 13.71 28.13 -33.18
CA LEU A 170 14.38 27.37 -34.25
C LEU A 170 14.30 25.85 -34.02
N LEU A 171 14.24 25.38 -32.77
CA LEU A 171 14.06 23.96 -32.48
C LEU A 171 12.68 23.49 -32.94
N ASP A 172 11.67 24.36 -32.87
CA ASP A 172 10.30 24.04 -33.32
C ASP A 172 10.24 23.77 -34.82
N LYS A 173 11.08 24.46 -35.61
CA LYS A 173 11.22 24.21 -37.05
C LYS A 173 11.98 22.92 -37.36
N VAL A 174 12.88 22.49 -36.47
CA VAL A 174 13.71 21.29 -36.66
C VAL A 174 13.03 20.03 -36.07
N ARG A 175 12.12 20.17 -35.11
CA ARG A 175 11.34 19.06 -34.51
C ARG A 175 10.72 18.11 -35.54
N PRO A 176 10.04 18.58 -36.61
CA PRO A 176 9.48 17.68 -37.63
C PRO A 176 10.54 16.84 -38.33
N ARG A 177 11.73 17.40 -38.61
CA ARG A 177 12.87 16.66 -39.20
C ARG A 177 13.40 15.60 -38.24
N ILE A 178 13.56 15.95 -36.96
CA ILE A 178 13.97 14.98 -35.91
C ILE A 178 12.94 13.86 -35.79
N ALA A 179 11.64 14.18 -35.81
CA ALA A 179 10.57 13.19 -35.78
C ALA A 179 10.60 12.26 -37.02
N GLY A 180 10.84 12.82 -38.22
CA GLY A 180 11.02 12.04 -39.45
C GLY A 180 12.21 11.07 -39.37
N ILE A 181 13.38 11.55 -38.90
CA ILE A 181 14.55 10.70 -38.65
C ILE A 181 14.22 9.59 -37.65
N THR A 182 13.53 9.93 -36.57
CA THR A 182 13.13 8.99 -35.53
C THR A 182 12.23 7.88 -36.09
N ALA A 183 11.24 8.24 -36.91
CA ALA A 183 10.33 7.30 -37.53
C ALA A 183 11.03 6.38 -38.54
N MET A 184 11.90 6.93 -39.40
CA MET A 184 12.71 6.14 -40.34
C MET A 184 13.63 5.16 -39.61
N LEU A 185 14.27 5.60 -38.53
CA LEU A 185 15.15 4.76 -37.71
C LEU A 185 14.37 3.65 -37.02
N GLN A 186 13.17 3.94 -36.49
CA GLN A 186 12.27 2.94 -35.92
C GLN A 186 11.83 1.90 -36.97
N GLN A 187 11.40 2.35 -38.15
CA GLN A 187 10.95 1.45 -39.23
C GLN A 187 12.10 0.56 -39.72
N SER A 188 13.31 1.12 -39.85
CA SER A 188 14.50 0.35 -40.24
C SER A 188 14.90 -0.67 -39.18
N LEU A 189 14.82 -0.30 -37.90
CA LEU A 189 15.09 -1.19 -36.77
C LEU A 189 14.06 -2.32 -36.66
N GLU A 190 12.78 -2.01 -36.87
CA GLU A 190 11.70 -2.98 -36.90
C GLU A 190 11.95 -4.02 -38.00
N GLY A 191 12.24 -3.58 -39.23
CA GLY A 191 12.61 -4.47 -40.33
C GLY A 191 13.80 -5.38 -40.01
N LEU A 192 14.88 -4.81 -39.43
CA LEU A 192 16.04 -5.59 -39.01
C LEU A 192 15.74 -6.58 -37.87
N LEU A 193 14.87 -6.22 -36.93
CA LEU A 193 14.48 -7.13 -35.86
C LEU A 193 13.68 -8.32 -36.41
N LEU A 194 12.74 -8.04 -37.32
CA LEU A 194 11.94 -9.07 -37.99
C LEU A 194 12.80 -10.01 -38.82
N GLU A 195 13.72 -9.47 -39.62
CA GLU A 195 14.68 -10.26 -40.39
C GLU A 195 15.58 -11.10 -39.47
N GLY A 196 16.07 -10.52 -38.37
CA GLY A 196 16.88 -11.22 -37.37
C GLY A 196 16.13 -12.39 -36.72
N LEU A 197 14.85 -12.21 -36.39
CA LEU A 197 13.99 -13.26 -35.82
C LEU A 197 13.69 -14.36 -36.84
N GLN A 198 13.40 -14.01 -38.10
CA GLN A 198 13.13 -14.98 -39.18
C GLN A 198 14.38 -15.79 -39.56
N THR A 199 15.52 -15.13 -39.68
CA THR A 199 16.79 -15.79 -40.06
C THR A 199 17.49 -16.47 -38.89
N SER A 200 16.99 -16.32 -37.67
CA SER A 200 17.60 -16.82 -36.42
C SER A 200 19.06 -16.37 -36.24
N ASN A 201 19.41 -15.18 -36.73
CA ASN A 201 20.77 -14.66 -36.69
C ASN A 201 21.00 -13.81 -35.43
N VAL A 202 21.78 -14.36 -34.49
CA VAL A 202 22.12 -13.74 -33.20
C VAL A 202 22.81 -12.39 -33.37
N ASP A 203 23.67 -12.23 -34.38
CA ASP A 203 24.43 -11.00 -34.57
C ASP A 203 23.53 -9.85 -35.03
N ILE A 204 22.60 -10.11 -35.96
CA ILE A 204 21.62 -9.09 -36.41
C ILE A 204 20.76 -8.62 -35.23
N ILE A 205 20.24 -9.57 -34.44
CA ILE A 205 19.43 -9.27 -33.26
C ILE A 205 20.26 -8.47 -32.25
N ARG A 206 21.51 -8.85 -31.98
CA ARG A 206 22.40 -8.13 -31.04
C ARG A 206 22.61 -6.68 -31.47
N HIS A 207 22.95 -6.45 -32.73
CA HIS A 207 23.15 -5.09 -33.24
C HIS A 207 21.84 -4.28 -33.19
N CYS A 208 20.71 -4.89 -33.55
CA CYS A 208 19.40 -4.24 -33.48
C CYS A 208 19.04 -3.82 -32.05
N LEU A 209 19.13 -4.74 -31.08
CA LEU A 209 18.82 -4.47 -29.67
C LEU A 209 19.79 -3.46 -29.05
N ARG A 210 21.08 -3.50 -29.41
CA ARG A 210 22.02 -2.46 -28.95
C ARG A 210 21.62 -1.10 -29.49
N THR A 211 21.23 -1.03 -30.76
CA THR A 211 20.79 0.21 -31.39
C THR A 211 19.52 0.77 -30.74
N TYR A 212 18.51 -0.07 -30.48
CA TYR A 212 17.32 0.32 -29.69
C TYR A 212 17.67 0.83 -28.29
N ALA A 213 18.64 0.21 -27.61
CA ALA A 213 19.10 0.64 -26.29
C ALA A 213 19.82 2.00 -26.36
N THR A 214 20.63 2.24 -27.39
CA THR A 214 21.32 3.53 -27.57
C THR A 214 20.39 4.70 -27.86
N ILE A 215 19.19 4.44 -28.41
CA ILE A 215 18.16 5.45 -28.70
C ILE A 215 17.15 5.56 -27.55
N ASP A 216 17.33 4.82 -26.46
CA ASP A 216 16.41 4.77 -25.30
C ASP A 216 14.98 4.34 -25.69
N LYS A 217 14.88 3.40 -26.64
CA LYS A 217 13.61 2.84 -27.16
C LYS A 217 13.50 1.34 -26.93
N THR A 218 13.97 0.86 -25.78
CA THR A 218 13.93 -0.56 -25.42
C THR A 218 12.50 -1.11 -25.37
N ARG A 219 11.55 -0.31 -24.87
CA ARG A 219 10.13 -0.69 -24.78
C ARG A 219 9.46 -0.90 -26.13
N ASP A 220 9.86 -0.14 -27.15
CA ASP A 220 9.32 -0.29 -28.51
C ASP A 220 9.72 -1.65 -29.09
N ALA A 221 10.97 -2.08 -28.86
CA ALA A 221 11.45 -3.39 -29.28
C ALA A 221 10.75 -4.52 -28.51
N GLU A 222 10.53 -4.36 -27.20
CA GLU A 222 9.77 -5.32 -26.39
C GLU A 222 8.30 -5.42 -26.87
N ALA A 223 7.65 -4.31 -27.16
CA ALA A 223 6.30 -4.29 -27.69
C ALA A 223 6.22 -4.95 -29.08
N LEU A 224 7.18 -4.68 -29.95
CA LEU A 224 7.26 -5.29 -31.28
C LEU A 224 7.42 -6.82 -31.22
N VAL A 225 8.28 -7.32 -30.33
CA VAL A 225 8.41 -8.77 -30.07
C VAL A 225 7.09 -9.34 -29.55
N GLY A 226 6.42 -8.63 -28.65
CA GLY A 226 5.08 -9.00 -28.16
C GLY A 226 4.09 -9.16 -29.30
N GLN A 227 3.99 -8.18 -30.19
CA GLN A 227 3.02 -8.15 -31.28
C GLN A 227 3.31 -9.17 -32.38
N VAL A 228 4.58 -9.37 -32.75
CA VAL A 228 4.92 -10.17 -33.94
C VAL A 228 5.25 -11.62 -33.61
N LEU A 229 5.84 -11.88 -32.45
CA LEU A 229 6.24 -13.24 -32.06
C LEU A 229 5.27 -13.86 -31.05
N VAL A 230 4.90 -13.11 -30.00
CA VAL A 230 4.11 -13.66 -28.89
C VAL A 230 2.64 -13.75 -29.26
N LYS A 231 2.04 -12.65 -29.70
CA LYS A 231 0.59 -12.54 -29.97
C LYS A 231 0.07 -13.61 -30.94
N PRO A 232 0.70 -13.91 -32.09
CA PRO A 232 0.21 -14.95 -32.99
C PRO A 232 0.19 -16.34 -32.33
N TYR A 233 1.24 -16.66 -31.56
CA TYR A 233 1.31 -17.93 -30.83
C TYR A 233 0.24 -18.02 -29.73
N ILE A 234 0.01 -16.94 -29.00
CA ILE A 234 -1.05 -16.84 -27.99
C ILE A 234 -2.40 -17.05 -28.66
N ASP A 235 -2.58 -16.46 -29.84
CA ASP A 235 -3.83 -16.52 -30.56
C ASP A 235 -4.16 -17.93 -31.06
N GLU A 236 -3.14 -18.71 -31.41
CA GLU A 236 -3.24 -20.13 -31.78
C GLU A 236 -3.47 -21.05 -30.56
N VAL A 237 -2.86 -20.74 -29.41
CA VAL A 237 -2.89 -21.62 -28.23
C VAL A 237 -4.13 -21.38 -27.36
N ILE A 238 -4.55 -20.12 -27.18
CA ILE A 238 -5.68 -19.76 -26.32
C ILE A 238 -6.98 -19.88 -27.13
N VAL A 239 -7.56 -21.09 -27.12
CA VAL A 239 -8.83 -21.40 -27.78
C VAL A 239 -9.86 -21.89 -26.75
N GLU A 240 -10.94 -21.13 -26.56
CA GLU A 240 -11.97 -21.43 -25.56
C GLU A 240 -12.62 -22.80 -25.74
N GLN A 241 -12.91 -23.18 -26.99
CA GLN A 241 -13.52 -24.47 -27.31
C GLN A 241 -12.65 -25.66 -26.91
N TYR A 242 -11.32 -25.53 -27.01
CA TYR A 242 -10.39 -26.58 -26.62
C TYR A 242 -10.34 -26.75 -25.09
N VAL A 243 -10.38 -25.63 -24.37
CA VAL A 243 -10.36 -25.61 -22.90
C VAL A 243 -11.66 -26.18 -22.31
N GLN A 244 -12.81 -25.92 -22.93
CA GLN A 244 -14.12 -26.41 -22.45
C GLN A 244 -14.40 -27.88 -22.78
N SER A 245 -13.86 -28.40 -23.89
CA SER A 245 -14.14 -29.77 -24.37
C SER A 245 -13.29 -30.86 -23.70
N HIS A 246 -12.18 -30.50 -23.05
CA HIS A 246 -11.25 -31.45 -22.45
C HIS A 246 -11.17 -31.29 -20.93
N PRO A 247 -11.23 -32.38 -20.13
CA PRO A 247 -11.22 -32.31 -18.67
C PRO A 247 -9.96 -31.66 -18.08
N ASN A 248 -8.82 -31.70 -18.79
CA ASN A 248 -7.58 -31.01 -18.41
C ASN A 248 -7.14 -29.95 -19.44
N GLY A 249 -8.08 -29.41 -20.23
CA GLY A 249 -7.78 -28.50 -21.33
C GLY A 249 -7.01 -27.26 -20.90
N LEU A 250 -7.34 -26.70 -19.72
CA LEU A 250 -6.67 -25.53 -19.15
C LEU A 250 -5.21 -25.81 -18.79
N GLN A 251 -4.92 -26.93 -18.13
CA GLN A 251 -3.55 -27.29 -17.74
C GLN A 251 -2.68 -27.60 -18.97
N ALA A 252 -3.25 -28.27 -19.98
CA ALA A 252 -2.56 -28.53 -21.24
C ALA A 252 -2.24 -27.23 -22.00
N MET A 253 -3.19 -26.29 -22.05
CA MET A 253 -2.98 -24.96 -22.63
C MET A 253 -1.88 -24.21 -21.89
N TYR A 254 -1.89 -24.19 -20.55
CA TYR A 254 -0.83 -23.56 -19.77
C TYR A 254 0.54 -24.19 -19.99
N ASN A 255 0.63 -25.51 -20.12
CA ASN A 255 1.89 -26.17 -20.45
C ASN A 255 2.41 -25.75 -21.82
N LYS A 256 1.55 -25.64 -22.85
CA LYS A 256 1.94 -25.09 -24.17
C LYS A 256 2.42 -23.64 -24.06
N LEU A 257 1.72 -22.79 -23.31
CA LEU A 257 2.18 -21.41 -23.05
C LEU A 257 3.55 -21.36 -22.34
N LEU A 258 3.82 -22.28 -21.42
CA LEU A 258 5.12 -22.39 -20.76
C LEU A 258 6.23 -22.92 -21.68
N GLU A 259 5.89 -23.67 -22.74
CA GLU A 259 6.84 -24.12 -23.76
C GLU A 259 7.28 -22.97 -24.68
N PHE A 260 6.54 -21.86 -24.73
CA PHE A 260 6.89 -20.73 -25.59
C PHE A 260 8.26 -20.14 -25.26
N VAL A 261 8.53 -19.85 -23.98
CA VAL A 261 9.76 -19.18 -23.55
C VAL A 261 11.02 -20.01 -23.84
N PRO A 262 11.07 -21.33 -23.54
CA PRO A 262 12.23 -22.17 -23.91
C PRO A 262 12.46 -22.32 -25.41
N HIS A 263 11.41 -22.36 -26.24
CA HIS A 263 11.53 -22.68 -27.67
C HIS A 263 11.67 -21.44 -28.55
N HIS A 264 10.83 -20.42 -28.33
CA HIS A 264 10.73 -19.24 -29.21
C HIS A 264 11.53 -18.04 -28.69
N CYS A 265 11.77 -17.92 -27.38
CA CYS A 265 12.57 -16.83 -26.82
C CYS A 265 14.05 -17.17 -26.62
N ARG A 266 14.53 -18.33 -27.10
CA ARG A 266 15.92 -18.78 -26.88
C ARG A 266 16.95 -17.77 -27.40
N LEU A 267 16.78 -17.30 -28.64
CA LEU A 267 17.68 -16.32 -29.27
C LEU A 267 17.71 -14.99 -28.49
N LEU A 268 16.55 -14.48 -28.09
CA LEU A 268 16.44 -13.24 -27.30
C LEU A 268 17.07 -13.40 -25.92
N ARG A 269 16.90 -14.56 -25.27
CA ARG A 269 17.54 -14.87 -23.98
C ARG A 269 19.06 -14.96 -24.10
N GLU A 270 19.57 -15.50 -25.21
CA GLU A 270 21.01 -15.58 -25.46
C GLU A 270 21.63 -14.19 -25.62
N VAL A 271 20.95 -13.28 -26.34
CA VAL A 271 21.44 -11.90 -26.56
C VAL A 271 21.32 -11.02 -25.31
N THR A 272 20.31 -11.24 -24.47
CA THR A 272 20.02 -10.40 -23.28
C THR A 272 20.53 -10.97 -21.95
N GLY A 273 21.24 -12.10 -21.97
CA GLY A 273 21.85 -12.71 -20.78
C GLY A 273 20.87 -13.47 -19.88
N GLY A 274 19.71 -13.88 -20.41
CA GLY A 274 18.66 -14.60 -19.69
C GLY A 274 18.90 -16.12 -19.51
N ALA A 275 20.02 -16.65 -19.97
CA ALA A 275 20.45 -18.04 -19.74
C ALA A 275 21.97 -18.09 -19.55
N ILE A 276 22.39 -18.87 -18.53
CA ILE A 276 23.76 -19.30 -18.15
C ILE A 276 24.88 -18.47 -18.79
N SER A 277 25.50 -17.63 -17.96
CA SER A 277 26.70 -16.86 -18.25
C SER A 277 27.79 -17.73 -18.87
N SER A 278 27.91 -17.69 -20.20
CA SER A 278 29.22 -17.83 -20.82
C SER A 278 29.91 -16.48 -20.68
N GLU A 279 30.97 -16.42 -19.88
CA GLU A 279 31.74 -15.23 -19.47
C GLU A 279 32.34 -14.39 -20.63
N LYS A 280 31.96 -14.65 -21.88
CA LYS A 280 32.45 -13.98 -23.09
C LYS A 280 31.36 -13.51 -24.07
N ALA A 281 30.07 -13.61 -23.72
CA ALA A 281 29.01 -13.09 -24.59
C ALA A 281 28.82 -11.58 -24.39
N ASP A 282 28.88 -10.84 -25.49
CA ASP A 282 28.55 -9.41 -25.58
C ASP A 282 27.03 -9.24 -25.36
N ILE A 283 26.62 -9.23 -24.09
CA ILE A 283 25.22 -9.14 -23.64
C ILE A 283 24.72 -7.70 -23.84
N VAL A 284 23.50 -7.56 -24.35
CA VAL A 284 22.82 -6.26 -24.43
C VAL A 284 21.95 -6.08 -23.18
N PRO A 285 22.37 -5.24 -22.21
CA PRO A 285 21.58 -5.00 -21.00
C PRO A 285 20.36 -4.11 -21.29
N GLY A 286 19.36 -4.16 -20.40
CA GLY A 286 18.23 -3.23 -20.41
C GLY A 286 16.89 -3.81 -20.90
N TYR A 287 16.87 -5.09 -21.31
CA TYR A 287 15.67 -5.76 -21.80
C TYR A 287 15.16 -6.81 -20.80
N ASP A 288 13.83 -6.92 -20.71
CA ASP A 288 13.13 -8.01 -20.03
C ASP A 288 11.93 -8.46 -20.87
N PHE A 289 12.22 -9.12 -22.00
CA PHE A 289 11.20 -9.63 -22.91
C PHE A 289 10.18 -10.55 -22.23
N LEU A 290 10.57 -11.30 -21.19
CA LEU A 290 9.61 -12.15 -20.48
C LEU A 290 8.55 -11.32 -19.76
N VAL A 291 8.98 -10.25 -19.07
CA VAL A 291 8.10 -9.41 -18.26
C VAL A 291 7.31 -8.41 -19.11
N ASN A 292 7.95 -7.82 -20.11
CA ASN A 292 7.39 -6.69 -20.86
C ASN A 292 6.77 -7.09 -22.21
N SER A 293 7.12 -8.26 -22.77
CA SER A 293 6.56 -8.76 -24.04
C SER A 293 5.69 -10.00 -23.83
N VAL A 294 6.22 -11.03 -23.18
CA VAL A 294 5.54 -12.33 -23.10
C VAL A 294 4.37 -12.30 -22.12
N TRP A 295 4.62 -11.88 -20.88
CA TRP A 295 3.60 -11.87 -19.83
C TRP A 295 2.37 -10.99 -20.15
N PRO A 296 2.51 -9.74 -20.66
CA PRO A 296 1.36 -8.89 -20.95
C PRO A 296 0.46 -9.48 -22.05
N GLU A 297 1.04 -10.07 -23.10
CA GLU A 297 0.29 -10.72 -24.17
C GLU A 297 -0.43 -11.98 -23.68
N ILE A 298 0.20 -12.79 -22.80
CA ILE A 298 -0.47 -13.94 -22.14
C ILE A 298 -1.68 -13.46 -21.35
N VAL A 299 -1.50 -12.46 -20.49
CA VAL A 299 -2.60 -11.94 -19.67
C VAL A 299 -3.71 -11.37 -20.57
N HIS A 300 -3.37 -10.59 -21.59
CA HIS A 300 -4.34 -10.03 -22.51
C HIS A 300 -5.13 -11.11 -23.25
N GLY A 301 -4.46 -12.13 -23.77
CA GLY A 301 -5.11 -13.26 -24.43
C GLY A 301 -6.02 -14.05 -23.48
N LEU A 302 -5.60 -14.28 -22.23
CA LEU A 302 -6.45 -14.93 -21.22
C LEU A 302 -7.67 -14.08 -20.85
N GLU A 303 -7.51 -12.76 -20.73
CA GLU A 303 -8.60 -11.85 -20.38
C GLU A 303 -9.62 -11.67 -21.51
N GLU A 304 -9.17 -11.60 -22.76
CA GLU A 304 -10.03 -11.37 -23.93
C GLU A 304 -10.69 -12.67 -24.42
N LYS A 305 -9.94 -13.76 -24.50
CA LYS A 305 -10.41 -15.03 -25.11
C LYS A 305 -10.98 -16.02 -24.11
N LEU A 306 -10.73 -15.86 -22.82
CA LEU A 306 -11.22 -16.74 -21.76
C LEU A 306 -11.88 -15.97 -20.60
N PRO A 307 -12.90 -15.13 -20.84
CA PRO A 307 -13.61 -14.45 -19.75
C PRO A 307 -14.29 -15.44 -18.79
N SER A 308 -14.69 -16.61 -19.30
CA SER A 308 -15.27 -17.71 -18.53
C SER A 308 -14.32 -18.36 -17.52
N LEU A 309 -13.01 -18.08 -17.60
CA LEU A 309 -12.01 -18.49 -16.62
C LEU A 309 -12.22 -17.83 -15.26
N PHE A 310 -12.62 -16.55 -15.26
CA PHE A 310 -12.70 -15.72 -14.05
C PHE A 310 -14.08 -15.72 -13.38
N ASN A 311 -15.04 -16.49 -13.90
CA ASN A 311 -16.42 -16.49 -13.42
C ASN A 311 -16.54 -17.25 -12.07
N PRO A 312 -16.97 -16.59 -10.97
CA PRO A 312 -17.12 -17.24 -9.67
C PRO A 312 -18.40 -18.07 -9.51
N GLY A 313 -19.27 -18.14 -10.53
CA GLY A 313 -20.61 -18.74 -10.43
C GLY A 313 -20.64 -20.18 -9.95
N ASN A 314 -19.67 -21.02 -10.34
CA ASN A 314 -19.46 -22.33 -9.75
C ASN A 314 -18.17 -22.30 -8.91
N PRO A 315 -18.25 -22.43 -7.58
CA PRO A 315 -17.10 -22.24 -6.72
C PRO A 315 -16.09 -23.41 -6.79
N ASP A 316 -16.51 -24.64 -7.07
CA ASP A 316 -15.59 -25.79 -7.20
C ASP A 316 -14.72 -25.62 -8.46
N VAL A 317 -15.36 -25.33 -9.59
CA VAL A 317 -14.68 -25.08 -10.87
C VAL A 317 -13.82 -23.82 -10.80
N PHE A 318 -14.28 -22.78 -10.09
CA PHE A 318 -13.48 -21.56 -9.88
C PHE A 318 -12.22 -21.84 -9.06
N HIS A 319 -12.31 -22.63 -8.00
CA HIS A 319 -11.15 -23.02 -7.17
C HIS A 319 -10.13 -23.83 -7.98
N GLU A 320 -10.59 -24.81 -8.75
CA GLU A 320 -9.74 -25.62 -9.62
C GLU A 320 -9.01 -24.74 -10.64
N LYS A 321 -9.77 -23.93 -11.41
CA LYS A 321 -9.24 -23.00 -12.39
C LYS A 321 -8.24 -22.02 -11.79
N TYR A 322 -8.56 -21.44 -10.63
CA TYR A 322 -7.66 -20.53 -9.91
C TYR A 322 -6.36 -21.23 -9.50
N THR A 323 -6.45 -22.41 -8.91
CA THR A 323 -5.29 -23.17 -8.43
C THR A 323 -4.37 -23.56 -9.58
N THR A 324 -4.92 -24.06 -10.69
CA THR A 324 -4.16 -24.37 -11.91
C THR A 324 -3.50 -23.12 -12.50
N SER A 325 -4.21 -21.98 -12.50
CA SER A 325 -3.68 -20.71 -12.98
C SER A 325 -2.53 -20.19 -12.12
N MET A 326 -2.64 -20.29 -10.79
CA MET A 326 -1.57 -19.88 -9.87
C MET A 326 -0.35 -20.80 -9.95
N ASP A 327 -0.54 -22.09 -10.25
CA ASP A 327 0.58 -22.99 -10.53
C ASP A 327 1.30 -22.63 -11.85
N PHE A 328 0.53 -22.25 -12.88
CA PHE A 328 1.09 -21.68 -14.11
C PHE A 328 1.92 -20.42 -13.83
N VAL A 329 1.40 -19.46 -13.04
CA VAL A 329 2.16 -18.25 -12.66
C VAL A 329 3.46 -18.62 -11.95
N ARG A 330 3.41 -19.57 -11.00
CA ARG A 330 4.61 -20.03 -10.28
C ARG A 330 5.63 -20.68 -11.21
N LYS A 331 5.18 -21.48 -12.19
CA LYS A 331 6.05 -22.08 -13.21
C LYS A 331 6.65 -21.02 -14.13
N PHE A 332 5.89 -20.01 -14.52
CA PHE A 332 6.37 -18.89 -15.32
C PHE A 332 7.42 -18.06 -14.56
N GLU A 333 7.18 -17.77 -13.27
CA GLU A 333 8.16 -17.08 -12.41
C GLU A 333 9.50 -17.83 -12.33
N ARG A 334 9.49 -19.17 -12.38
CA ARG A 334 10.73 -19.98 -12.40
C ARG A 334 11.49 -19.88 -13.72
N GLN A 335 10.85 -19.45 -14.80
CA GLN A 335 11.50 -19.21 -16.10
C GLN A 335 12.18 -17.84 -16.17
N CYS A 336 11.91 -16.93 -15.23
CA CYS A 336 12.62 -15.66 -15.12
C CYS A 336 14.10 -15.90 -14.78
N GLY A 337 15.01 -15.27 -15.54
CA GLY A 337 16.46 -15.47 -15.39
C GLY A 337 17.08 -14.89 -14.12
N SER A 338 16.34 -14.08 -13.35
CA SER A 338 16.85 -13.46 -12.11
C SER A 338 15.73 -13.09 -11.12
N GLN A 339 16.08 -13.00 -9.82
CA GLN A 339 15.15 -12.53 -8.79
C GLN A 339 14.70 -11.07 -9.01
N ALA A 340 15.54 -10.26 -9.66
CA ALA A 340 15.17 -8.89 -10.02
C ALA A 340 14.07 -8.87 -11.11
N SER A 341 14.13 -9.78 -12.08
CA SER A 341 13.07 -9.95 -13.10
C SER A 341 11.77 -10.44 -12.46
N VAL A 342 11.81 -11.38 -11.52
CA VAL A 342 10.61 -11.82 -10.77
C VAL A 342 9.97 -10.66 -9.99
N LYS A 343 10.78 -9.80 -9.33
CA LYS A 343 10.26 -8.61 -8.66
C LYS A 343 9.59 -7.64 -9.63
N ARG A 344 10.17 -7.44 -10.82
CA ARG A 344 9.57 -6.61 -11.88
C ARG A 344 8.27 -7.21 -12.41
N LEU A 345 8.23 -8.53 -12.63
CA LEU A 345 7.02 -9.25 -13.04
C LEU A 345 5.87 -9.00 -12.06
N ARG A 346 6.12 -9.19 -10.77
CA ARG A 346 5.11 -9.00 -9.72
C ARG A 346 4.65 -7.54 -9.57
N ALA A 347 5.49 -6.58 -9.96
CA ALA A 347 5.17 -5.15 -9.97
C ALA A 347 4.53 -4.69 -11.30
N HIS A 348 4.46 -5.56 -12.31
CA HIS A 348 3.98 -5.19 -13.63
C HIS A 348 2.45 -4.97 -13.61
N PRO A 349 1.91 -3.94 -14.30
CA PRO A 349 0.47 -3.65 -14.31
C PRO A 349 -0.40 -4.84 -14.75
N SER A 350 0.04 -5.62 -15.75
CA SER A 350 -0.72 -6.79 -16.21
C SER A 350 -0.74 -7.93 -15.17
N TYR A 351 0.29 -8.06 -14.33
CA TYR A 351 0.28 -9.01 -13.22
C TYR A 351 -0.77 -8.63 -12.17
N HIS A 352 -0.89 -7.33 -11.87
CA HIS A 352 -1.95 -6.82 -11.00
C HIS A 352 -3.34 -6.96 -11.63
N SER A 353 -3.49 -6.65 -12.92
CA SER A 353 -4.75 -6.85 -13.66
C SER A 353 -5.24 -8.29 -13.56
N PHE A 354 -4.36 -9.24 -13.90
CA PHE A 354 -4.65 -10.67 -13.85
C PHE A 354 -5.13 -11.10 -12.46
N ASN A 355 -4.43 -10.68 -11.40
CA ASN A 355 -4.82 -11.03 -10.03
C ASN A 355 -6.13 -10.36 -9.59
N ASN A 356 -6.37 -9.11 -10.01
CA ASN A 356 -7.60 -8.38 -9.67
C ASN A 356 -8.84 -8.92 -10.38
N LYS A 357 -8.68 -9.54 -11.56
CA LYS A 357 -9.78 -10.20 -12.28
C LYS A 357 -10.35 -11.40 -11.52
N TRP A 358 -9.53 -12.05 -10.68
CA TRP A 358 -9.99 -13.10 -9.79
C TRP A 358 -10.78 -12.50 -8.63
N ASN A 359 -12.11 -12.55 -8.72
CA ASN A 359 -13.02 -12.04 -7.69
C ASN A 359 -13.09 -12.94 -6.45
N LEU A 360 -11.97 -13.07 -5.73
CA LEU A 360 -11.85 -13.84 -4.49
C LEU A 360 -12.87 -13.44 -3.41
N PRO A 361 -13.28 -12.16 -3.26
CA PRO A 361 -14.34 -11.80 -2.32
C PRO A 361 -15.69 -12.44 -2.64
N VAL A 362 -16.07 -12.51 -3.93
CA VAL A 362 -17.33 -13.11 -4.38
C VAL A 362 -17.29 -14.63 -4.20
N TYR A 363 -16.17 -15.26 -4.57
CA TYR A 363 -15.94 -16.69 -4.30
C TYR A 363 -16.11 -17.00 -2.80
N PHE A 364 -15.47 -16.21 -1.93
CA PHE A 364 -15.61 -16.39 -0.49
C PHE A 364 -17.06 -16.18 -0.03
N GLN A 365 -17.79 -15.22 -0.58
CA GLN A 365 -19.19 -14.97 -0.21
C GLN A 365 -20.11 -16.15 -0.58
N ILE A 366 -19.90 -16.77 -1.74
CA ILE A 366 -20.65 -17.96 -2.18
C ILE A 366 -20.37 -19.12 -1.22
N ARG A 367 -19.08 -19.40 -0.94
CA ARG A 367 -18.67 -20.46 -0.01
C ARG A 367 -19.12 -20.21 1.43
N PHE A 368 -19.10 -18.95 1.87
CA PHE A 368 -19.63 -18.55 3.16
C PHE A 368 -21.12 -18.85 3.25
N ARG A 369 -21.92 -18.48 2.23
CA ARG A 369 -23.36 -18.76 2.21
C ARG A 369 -23.66 -20.25 2.18
N GLU A 370 -22.86 -21.03 1.45
CA GLU A 370 -22.97 -22.49 1.40
C GLU A 370 -22.77 -23.11 2.80
N ILE A 371 -21.72 -22.70 3.52
CA ILE A 371 -21.39 -23.25 4.85
C ILE A 371 -22.34 -22.70 5.91
N ALA A 372 -22.48 -21.38 6.00
CA ALA A 372 -23.32 -20.75 7.01
C ALA A 372 -24.81 -21.10 6.82
N GLY A 373 -25.28 -21.20 5.56
CA GLY A 373 -26.65 -21.62 5.27
C GLY A 373 -26.93 -23.05 5.72
N ALA A 374 -26.05 -23.99 5.35
CA ALA A 374 -26.18 -25.39 5.78
C ALA A 374 -26.05 -25.53 7.30
N LEU A 375 -25.21 -24.71 7.94
CA LEU A 375 -25.06 -24.69 9.39
C LEU A 375 -26.31 -24.14 10.09
N GLU A 376 -26.88 -23.02 9.66
CA GLU A 376 -28.09 -22.45 10.28
C GLU A 376 -29.32 -23.34 10.07
N GLU A 377 -29.42 -24.05 8.94
CA GLU A 377 -30.47 -25.06 8.73
C GLU A 377 -30.33 -26.24 9.71
N ALA A 378 -29.10 -26.67 9.97
CA ALA A 378 -28.78 -27.70 10.95
C ALA A 378 -28.94 -27.24 12.41
N LEU A 379 -28.73 -25.94 12.68
CA LEU A 379 -28.98 -25.29 13.98
C LEU A 379 -30.45 -24.85 14.13
N SER A 380 -31.37 -25.62 13.56
CA SER A 380 -32.80 -25.38 13.69
C SER A 380 -33.33 -25.70 15.09
N ASP A 381 -34.58 -25.32 15.35
CA ASP A 381 -35.20 -25.53 16.65
C ASP A 381 -35.39 -27.02 17.00
N THR A 382 -35.38 -27.91 16.00
CA THR A 382 -35.50 -29.36 16.17
C THR A 382 -34.14 -30.03 16.21
N LEU A 383 -33.85 -30.73 17.32
CA LEU A 383 -32.62 -31.53 17.46
C LEU A 383 -32.77 -32.85 16.69
N GLU A 384 -32.21 -32.90 15.50
CA GLU A 384 -32.16 -34.11 14.66
C GLU A 384 -30.95 -35.01 15.00
N GLU A 385 -31.13 -36.32 14.85
CA GLU A 385 -30.06 -37.30 15.01
C GLU A 385 -29.07 -37.21 13.83
N ALA A 386 -27.79 -37.43 14.12
CA ALA A 386 -26.74 -37.42 13.12
C ALA A 386 -26.89 -38.59 12.11
N PRO A 387 -26.38 -38.43 10.88
CA PRO A 387 -26.41 -39.49 9.87
C PRO A 387 -25.64 -40.76 10.32
N ALA A 388 -26.10 -41.93 9.84
CA ALA A 388 -25.51 -43.22 10.16
C ALA A 388 -24.01 -43.27 9.79
N GLY A 389 -23.15 -43.47 10.80
CA GLY A 389 -21.68 -43.45 10.65
C GLY A 389 -21.01 -42.17 11.16
N SER A 390 -21.77 -41.17 11.61
CA SER A 390 -21.23 -40.00 12.31
C SER A 390 -20.62 -40.38 13.67
N SER A 391 -19.54 -39.69 14.05
CA SER A 391 -18.98 -39.77 15.40
C SER A 391 -19.80 -39.01 16.44
N TYR A 392 -20.75 -38.20 16.01
CA TYR A 392 -21.62 -37.36 16.84
C TYR A 392 -23.03 -37.91 16.88
N CYS A 393 -23.78 -37.60 17.94
CA CYS A 393 -25.17 -38.00 18.13
C CYS A 393 -26.14 -37.05 17.41
N LEU A 394 -25.82 -35.76 17.34
CA LEU A 394 -26.68 -34.72 16.77
C LEU A 394 -26.19 -34.23 15.41
N LEU A 395 -27.14 -33.96 14.52
CA LEU A 395 -26.87 -33.39 13.19
C LEU A 395 -26.23 -32.00 13.31
N ALA A 396 -26.65 -31.18 14.28
CA ALA A 396 -26.05 -29.87 14.57
C ALA A 396 -24.54 -29.95 14.81
N THR A 397 -24.10 -30.82 15.71
CA THR A 397 -22.67 -30.96 16.06
C THR A 397 -21.86 -31.59 14.92
N HIS A 398 -22.46 -32.55 14.21
CA HIS A 398 -21.88 -33.10 12.99
C HIS A 398 -21.64 -32.02 11.92
N MET A 399 -22.62 -31.13 11.71
CA MET A 399 -22.54 -30.05 10.73
C MET A 399 -21.52 -28.96 11.12
N VAL A 400 -21.37 -28.67 12.42
CA VAL A 400 -20.29 -27.81 12.93
C VAL A 400 -18.93 -28.40 12.60
N TRP A 401 -18.70 -29.67 12.93
CA TRP A 401 -17.41 -30.32 12.72
C TRP A 401 -17.07 -30.44 11.23
N THR A 402 -18.01 -30.91 10.41
CA THR A 402 -17.81 -31.02 8.96
C THR A 402 -17.61 -29.67 8.29
N SER A 403 -18.29 -28.61 8.74
CA SER A 403 -18.08 -27.24 8.25
C SER A 403 -16.68 -26.71 8.57
N LEU A 404 -16.18 -27.00 9.78
CA LEU A 404 -14.81 -26.64 10.19
C LEU A 404 -13.77 -27.36 9.33
N LEU A 405 -13.92 -28.68 9.13
CA LEU A 405 -13.04 -29.46 8.24
C LEU A 405 -13.11 -28.95 6.79
N LYS A 406 -14.31 -28.63 6.29
CA LYS A 406 -14.52 -28.15 4.91
C LYS A 406 -13.82 -26.81 4.67
N CYS A 407 -13.84 -25.88 5.64
CA CYS A 407 -13.14 -24.59 5.56
C CYS A 407 -11.64 -24.73 5.26
N TRP A 408 -11.02 -25.80 5.74
CA TRP A 408 -9.59 -26.07 5.61
C TRP A 408 -9.28 -27.24 4.67
N SER A 409 -10.26 -27.73 3.92
CA SER A 409 -10.04 -28.74 2.88
C SER A 409 -9.22 -28.18 1.71
N ASP A 410 -8.49 -29.02 1.00
CA ASP A 410 -7.69 -28.60 -0.17
C ASP A 410 -8.55 -28.07 -1.33
N GLN A 411 -9.83 -28.48 -1.39
CA GLN A 411 -10.80 -28.08 -2.41
C GLN A 411 -11.41 -26.69 -2.17
N MET A 412 -11.25 -26.13 -0.95
CA MET A 412 -11.82 -24.84 -0.59
C MET A 412 -10.75 -23.82 -0.20
N PHE A 413 -9.66 -24.31 0.41
CA PHE A 413 -8.61 -23.46 0.94
C PHE A 413 -7.89 -22.71 -0.18
N LEU A 414 -7.86 -21.38 -0.04
CA LEU A 414 -7.04 -20.50 -0.86
C LEU A 414 -6.14 -19.67 0.08
N PRO A 415 -4.82 -19.64 -0.15
CA PRO A 415 -3.88 -18.92 0.72
C PRO A 415 -4.26 -17.46 0.98
N LEU A 416 -4.72 -16.74 -0.05
CA LEU A 416 -5.12 -15.32 0.06
C LEU A 416 -6.38 -15.11 0.91
N LEU A 417 -7.19 -16.15 1.11
CA LEU A 417 -8.42 -16.13 1.90
C LEU A 417 -8.24 -16.72 3.31
N ALA A 418 -7.04 -17.14 3.69
CA ALA A 418 -6.76 -17.76 4.98
C ALA A 418 -7.30 -16.93 6.17
N HIS A 419 -7.14 -15.61 6.14
CA HIS A 419 -7.66 -14.71 7.18
C HIS A 419 -9.20 -14.76 7.30
N ARG A 420 -9.92 -14.90 6.19
CA ARG A 420 -11.39 -14.96 6.17
C ARG A 420 -11.90 -16.35 6.58
N LEU A 421 -11.21 -17.41 6.14
CA LEU A 421 -11.51 -18.79 6.53
C LEU A 421 -11.27 -19.01 8.02
N TRP A 422 -10.21 -18.42 8.57
CA TRP A 422 -9.96 -18.41 10.00
C TRP A 422 -11.07 -17.71 10.78
N LYS A 423 -11.46 -16.50 10.33
CA LYS A 423 -12.60 -15.79 10.92
C LYS A 423 -13.88 -16.64 10.89
N LEU A 424 -14.18 -17.29 9.76
CA LEU A 424 -15.34 -18.18 9.62
C LEU A 424 -15.27 -19.35 10.61
N SER A 425 -14.10 -19.95 10.80
CA SER A 425 -13.90 -21.06 11.75
C SER A 425 -14.27 -20.66 13.18
N LEU A 426 -13.83 -19.47 13.61
CA LEU A 426 -14.18 -18.94 14.93
C LEU A 426 -15.66 -18.56 15.02
N GLN A 427 -16.26 -18.03 13.95
CA GLN A 427 -17.68 -17.70 13.91
C GLN A 427 -18.56 -18.95 14.03
N ILE A 428 -18.17 -20.07 13.41
CA ILE A 428 -18.87 -21.36 13.52
C ILE A 428 -18.87 -21.82 14.99
N LEU A 429 -17.71 -21.80 15.65
CA LEU A 429 -17.59 -22.20 17.07
C LEU A 429 -18.39 -21.27 18.00
N ALA A 430 -18.32 -19.95 17.77
CA ALA A 430 -19.08 -18.97 18.55
C ALA A 430 -20.59 -19.14 18.38
N ARG A 431 -21.07 -19.34 17.14
CA ARG A 431 -22.49 -19.57 16.86
C ARG A 431 -22.99 -20.86 17.51
N TYR A 432 -22.18 -21.93 17.49
CA TYR A 432 -22.50 -23.17 18.18
C TYR A 432 -22.58 -23.00 19.70
N SER A 433 -21.67 -22.24 20.31
CA SER A 433 -21.74 -21.91 21.74
C SER A 433 -23.04 -21.16 22.11
N VAL A 434 -23.46 -20.20 21.28
CA VAL A 434 -24.74 -19.49 21.46
C VAL A 434 -25.92 -20.44 21.34
N PHE A 435 -25.93 -21.31 20.32
CA PHE A 435 -26.97 -22.32 20.13
C PHE A 435 -27.09 -23.27 21.33
N ILE A 436 -25.96 -23.73 21.88
CA ILE A 436 -25.96 -24.56 23.10
C ILE A 436 -26.55 -23.77 24.29
N GLY A 437 -26.22 -22.49 24.41
CA GLY A 437 -26.83 -21.60 25.41
C GLY A 437 -28.35 -21.53 25.26
N GLU A 438 -28.86 -21.36 24.04
CA GLU A 438 -30.30 -21.34 23.72
C GLU A 438 -30.98 -22.67 24.07
N VAL A 439 -30.38 -23.78 23.65
CA VAL A 439 -30.83 -25.16 23.94
C VAL A 439 -30.88 -25.43 25.45
N SER A 440 -29.89 -24.95 26.20
CA SER A 440 -29.82 -25.13 27.66
C SER A 440 -30.97 -24.44 28.41
N VAL A 441 -31.62 -23.44 27.79
CA VAL A 441 -32.71 -22.68 28.40
C VAL A 441 -34.08 -23.25 28.05
N ARG A 442 -34.22 -24.07 27.00
CA ARG A 442 -35.51 -24.62 26.55
C ARG A 442 -36.20 -25.50 27.61
N PRO A 443 -37.55 -25.49 27.72
CA PRO A 443 -38.27 -26.29 28.71
C PRO A 443 -38.13 -27.80 28.43
N ILE A 444 -38.03 -28.62 29.48
CA ILE A 444 -37.91 -30.09 29.36
C ILE A 444 -39.32 -30.70 29.31
N SER A 445 -39.61 -31.59 28.35
CA SER A 445 -40.86 -32.35 28.35
C SER A 445 -40.75 -33.59 29.23
N CYS A 446 -41.45 -33.62 30.35
CA CYS A 446 -41.67 -34.83 31.13
C CYS A 446 -42.75 -35.70 30.48
N GLU A 447 -42.37 -36.64 29.60
CA GLU A 447 -43.28 -37.73 29.23
C GLU A 447 -43.30 -38.77 30.35
N ASN A 448 -44.40 -38.83 31.13
CA ASN A 448 -44.74 -40.03 31.86
C ASN A 448 -46.27 -40.24 31.92
N THR A 449 -46.70 -41.38 31.35
CA THR A 449 -47.99 -42.11 31.46
C THR A 449 -49.27 -41.53 30.84
N LYS A 450 -49.65 -42.04 29.65
CA LYS A 450 -50.84 -42.91 29.45
C LYS A 450 -50.96 -43.46 28.01
N GLU A 451 -51.08 -44.78 27.92
CA GLU A 451 -51.41 -45.52 26.70
C GLU A 451 -52.80 -45.15 26.12
N SER A 452 -52.89 -45.23 24.79
CA SER A 452 -54.05 -45.63 23.99
C SER A 452 -55.29 -44.71 23.94
N LYS A 453 -55.47 -44.01 22.82
CA LYS A 453 -56.69 -44.09 21.98
C LYS A 453 -56.53 -43.40 20.62
N LYS A 454 -56.54 -44.25 19.59
CA LYS A 454 -57.01 -44.08 18.20
C LYS A 454 -57.19 -42.66 17.65
N THR A 455 -56.39 -42.40 16.61
CA THR A 455 -56.65 -41.55 15.46
C THR A 455 -58.01 -41.80 14.79
N VAL A 456 -58.75 -40.73 14.48
CA VAL A 456 -59.58 -40.58 13.26
C VAL A 456 -59.59 -39.09 12.84
N PRO A 457 -59.48 -38.75 11.52
CA PRO A 457 -59.27 -37.38 11.02
C PRO A 457 -60.50 -36.76 10.35
N VAL A 458 -60.71 -35.44 10.49
CA VAL A 458 -61.58 -34.57 9.66
C VAL A 458 -61.12 -33.12 9.91
N GLY A 459 -60.95 -32.17 8.99
CA GLY A 459 -61.19 -32.02 7.55
C GLY A 459 -60.79 -30.58 7.14
N ARG A 460 -60.48 -30.40 5.85
CA ARG A 460 -60.07 -29.14 5.16
C ARG A 460 -61.14 -28.03 5.16
N LYS A 461 -60.69 -26.75 5.11
CA LYS A 461 -61.08 -25.69 4.13
C LYS A 461 -60.36 -24.35 4.42
N GLU A 462 -59.49 -23.87 3.51
CA GLU A 462 -59.72 -22.78 2.50
C GLU A 462 -59.84 -21.37 3.15
N SER A 463 -58.79 -20.54 3.20
CA SER A 463 -58.23 -19.61 2.18
C SER A 463 -59.01 -18.30 1.94
N SER A 464 -58.37 -17.14 2.19
CA SER A 464 -58.50 -15.94 1.32
C SER A 464 -57.48 -14.83 1.63
N VAL A 465 -56.84 -14.38 0.55
CA VAL A 465 -55.96 -13.21 0.29
C VAL A 465 -56.77 -11.91 0.47
N SER A 466 -56.27 -10.71 0.86
CA SER A 466 -55.44 -9.75 0.09
C SER A 466 -55.31 -8.37 0.79
N LEU A 467 -54.19 -7.66 0.52
CA LEU A 467 -54.00 -6.19 0.28
C LEU A 467 -53.66 -5.20 1.45
N ASN A 468 -52.43 -4.66 1.38
CA ASN A 468 -51.85 -3.43 1.99
C ASN A 468 -52.47 -2.13 1.42
N PRO A 469 -52.04 -0.86 1.73
CA PRO A 469 -50.96 -0.30 2.60
C PRO A 469 -51.33 0.95 3.45
N GLY A 470 -50.43 1.45 4.32
CA GLY A 470 -50.41 2.88 4.72
C GLY A 470 -50.10 3.21 6.20
N GLU A 471 -48.85 3.59 6.45
CA GLU A 471 -48.35 4.66 7.33
C GLU A 471 -48.81 4.85 8.80
N ASP A 472 -47.79 4.71 9.67
CA ASP A 472 -47.36 5.66 10.71
C ASP A 472 -47.70 5.47 12.21
N GLN A 473 -46.62 5.58 12.99
CA GLN A 473 -46.49 5.95 14.40
C GLN A 473 -46.78 4.93 15.52
N GLY A 474 -45.70 4.25 15.88
CA GLY A 474 -45.13 4.19 17.25
C GLY A 474 -46.06 3.98 18.44
N ASN A 475 -46.08 2.75 18.99
CA ASN A 475 -45.97 2.57 20.43
C ASN A 475 -45.50 1.15 20.78
N GLY A 476 -44.72 1.03 21.85
CA GLY A 476 -44.07 -0.20 22.26
C GLY A 476 -45.03 -1.36 22.50
N SER A 477 -44.67 -2.53 21.98
CA SER A 477 -45.10 -3.83 22.50
C SER A 477 -43.96 -4.83 22.31
N SER A 478 -43.62 -5.47 23.42
CA SER A 478 -42.63 -6.53 23.58
C SER A 478 -42.84 -7.65 22.53
N PRO A 479 -41.79 -8.29 22.02
CA PRO A 479 -41.98 -9.45 21.16
C PRO A 479 -42.60 -10.58 21.99
N GLU A 480 -43.81 -10.96 21.62
CA GLU A 480 -44.52 -12.13 22.12
C GLU A 480 -43.64 -13.38 21.99
N SER A 481 -43.51 -14.08 23.10
CA SER A 481 -42.80 -15.34 23.24
C SER A 481 -43.53 -16.42 22.47
N GLN A 482 -43.00 -16.81 21.30
CA GLN A 482 -43.29 -18.13 20.76
C GLN A 482 -42.83 -19.18 21.78
N PRO A 483 -43.67 -20.20 22.10
CA PRO A 483 -43.28 -21.23 23.04
C PRO A 483 -42.10 -22.03 22.48
N LEU A 484 -40.96 -21.96 23.16
CA LEU A 484 -39.77 -22.73 22.83
C LEU A 484 -40.11 -24.23 22.77
N PRO A 485 -39.67 -24.98 21.75
CA PRO A 485 -39.94 -26.41 21.64
C PRO A 485 -39.33 -27.14 22.83
N SER A 486 -40.09 -28.09 23.38
CA SER A 486 -39.68 -28.86 24.54
C SER A 486 -38.60 -29.89 24.17
N ILE A 487 -37.55 -30.00 24.99
CA ILE A 487 -36.42 -30.92 24.77
C ILE A 487 -36.56 -32.14 25.68
N SER A 488 -36.21 -33.32 25.18
CA SER A 488 -36.15 -34.54 26.00
C SER A 488 -34.83 -34.65 26.80
N SER A 489 -34.87 -35.33 27.94
CA SER A 489 -33.68 -35.58 28.78
C SER A 489 -32.56 -36.30 28.01
N THR A 490 -32.91 -37.23 27.12
CA THR A 490 -31.97 -37.95 26.26
C THR A 490 -31.27 -37.02 25.27
N GLN A 491 -31.98 -36.07 24.66
CA GLN A 491 -31.39 -35.06 23.77
C GLN A 491 -30.41 -34.13 24.51
N LEU A 492 -30.68 -33.75 25.76
CA LEU A 492 -29.72 -32.97 26.56
C LEU A 492 -28.44 -33.75 26.88
N VAL A 493 -28.55 -35.05 27.14
CA VAL A 493 -27.39 -35.94 27.32
C VAL A 493 -26.60 -36.07 26.01
N HIS A 494 -27.27 -36.16 24.85
CA HIS A 494 -26.60 -36.16 23.55
C HIS A 494 -25.87 -34.84 23.27
N VAL A 495 -26.44 -33.69 23.62
CA VAL A 495 -25.76 -32.38 23.53
C VAL A 495 -24.51 -32.35 24.40
N ALA A 496 -24.59 -32.85 25.64
CA ALA A 496 -23.45 -32.90 26.56
C ALA A 496 -22.33 -33.81 26.04
N ALA A 497 -22.68 -35.02 25.56
CA ALA A 497 -21.72 -35.97 25.00
C ALA A 497 -21.04 -35.45 23.73
N ASP A 498 -21.80 -34.81 22.84
CA ASP A 498 -21.26 -34.22 21.62
C ASP A 498 -20.39 -32.99 21.90
N LEU A 499 -20.74 -32.18 22.90
CA LEU A 499 -19.96 -31.01 23.32
C LEU A 499 -18.60 -31.40 23.92
N ASP A 500 -18.57 -32.44 24.75
CA ASP A 500 -17.33 -32.98 25.33
C ASP A 500 -16.42 -33.51 24.21
N LYS A 501 -17.00 -34.29 23.30
CA LYS A 501 -16.29 -34.83 22.15
C LYS A 501 -15.77 -33.76 21.19
N LEU A 502 -16.54 -32.70 20.94
CA LEU A 502 -16.09 -31.58 20.11
C LEU A 502 -14.89 -30.86 20.74
N GLN A 503 -14.89 -30.67 22.07
CA GLN A 503 -13.79 -30.02 22.79
C GLN A 503 -12.48 -30.81 22.73
N ASP A 504 -12.57 -32.15 22.69
CA ASP A 504 -11.42 -33.03 22.51
C ASP A 504 -10.85 -33.00 21.09
N GLN A 505 -11.69 -32.76 20.08
CA GLN A 505 -11.27 -32.73 18.67
C GLN A 505 -10.84 -31.34 18.17
N ILE A 506 -11.19 -30.25 18.88
CA ILE A 506 -10.74 -28.88 18.55
C ILE A 506 -9.21 -28.76 18.33
N PRO A 507 -8.33 -29.38 19.15
CA PRO A 507 -6.88 -29.38 18.92
C PRO A 507 -6.45 -29.94 17.55
N ASP A 508 -7.18 -30.89 16.98
CA ASP A 508 -6.85 -31.49 15.68
C ASP A 508 -6.99 -30.45 14.54
N ILE A 509 -7.89 -29.49 14.70
CA ILE A 509 -8.04 -28.36 13.76
C ILE A 509 -6.77 -27.50 13.77
N LEU A 510 -6.16 -27.28 14.94
CA LEU A 510 -4.90 -26.54 15.05
C LEU A 510 -3.77 -27.24 14.27
N GLU A 511 -3.69 -28.57 14.36
CA GLU A 511 -2.71 -29.36 13.61
C GLU A 511 -2.93 -29.27 12.10
N MET A 512 -4.18 -29.22 11.63
CA MET A 512 -4.51 -29.03 10.22
C MET A 512 -4.16 -27.62 9.70
N ILE A 513 -4.37 -26.59 10.53
CA ILE A 513 -4.19 -25.19 10.15
C ILE A 513 -2.71 -24.80 10.11
N LYS A 514 -1.90 -25.27 11.07
CA LYS A 514 -0.48 -24.97 11.19
C LYS A 514 0.31 -25.05 9.87
N PRO A 515 0.35 -26.20 9.16
CA PRO A 515 1.15 -26.31 7.93
C PRO A 515 0.65 -25.36 6.84
N LYS A 516 -0.67 -25.14 6.74
CA LYS A 516 -1.27 -24.26 5.74
C LYS A 516 -0.94 -22.78 5.96
N LEU A 517 -0.79 -22.36 7.21
CA LEU A 517 -0.42 -20.99 7.56
C LEU A 517 1.09 -20.75 7.52
N GLU A 518 1.89 -21.76 7.87
CA GLU A 518 3.35 -21.71 7.70
C GLU A 518 3.74 -21.54 6.24
N MET A 519 3.04 -22.23 5.31
CA MET A 519 3.23 -22.04 3.87
C MET A 519 2.97 -20.61 3.38
N ILE A 520 2.17 -19.83 4.12
CA ILE A 520 1.87 -18.41 3.82
C ILE A 520 2.90 -17.48 4.46
N GLY A 521 3.81 -18.02 5.28
CA GLY A 521 4.79 -17.24 6.04
C GLY A 521 4.22 -16.62 7.32
N PHE A 522 3.10 -17.13 7.83
CA PHE A 522 2.53 -16.68 9.10
C PHE A 522 3.37 -17.20 10.28
N LYS A 523 3.76 -16.30 11.19
CA LYS A 523 4.71 -16.61 12.28
C LYS A 523 4.07 -16.75 13.66
N ASN A 524 2.92 -16.14 13.89
CA ASN A 524 2.32 -16.01 15.22
C ASN A 524 1.33 -17.13 15.54
N VAL A 525 1.78 -18.38 15.49
CA VAL A 525 0.94 -19.57 15.75
C VAL A 525 0.35 -19.56 17.17
N SER A 526 1.01 -18.91 18.13
CA SER A 526 0.52 -18.74 19.50
C SER A 526 -0.79 -17.97 19.60
N CYS A 527 -1.00 -16.95 18.74
CA CYS A 527 -2.25 -16.19 18.72
C CYS A 527 -3.44 -17.03 18.24
N ILE A 528 -3.19 -17.97 17.33
CA ILE A 528 -4.20 -18.89 16.79
C ILE A 528 -4.57 -19.94 17.84
N ALA A 529 -3.57 -20.49 18.51
CA ALA A 529 -3.78 -21.40 19.63
C ALA A 529 -4.58 -20.70 20.75
N GLY A 530 -4.20 -19.48 21.13
CA GLY A 530 -4.93 -18.71 22.14
C GLY A 530 -6.40 -18.48 21.79
N ALA A 531 -6.70 -18.04 20.56
CA ALA A 531 -8.09 -17.82 20.13
C ALA A 531 -8.93 -19.12 20.07
N LEU A 532 -8.28 -20.26 19.80
CA LEU A 532 -8.94 -21.56 19.82
C LEU A 532 -9.21 -22.03 21.26
N GLU A 533 -8.29 -21.78 22.19
CA GLU A 533 -8.51 -21.98 23.62
C GLU A 533 -9.62 -21.06 24.17
N ASP A 534 -9.72 -19.81 23.72
CA ASP A 534 -10.83 -18.92 24.06
C ASP A 534 -12.19 -19.47 23.56
N SER A 535 -12.19 -20.10 22.39
CA SER A 535 -13.39 -20.76 21.85
C SER A 535 -13.74 -22.02 22.66
N LYS A 536 -12.73 -22.80 23.06
CA LYS A 536 -12.89 -23.98 23.92
C LYS A 536 -13.40 -23.62 25.31
N THR A 537 -12.86 -22.57 25.92
CA THR A 537 -13.33 -22.07 27.23
C THR A 537 -14.78 -21.58 27.14
N SER A 538 -15.16 -20.88 26.07
CA SER A 538 -16.55 -20.46 25.84
C SER A 538 -17.52 -21.65 25.72
N LEU A 539 -17.12 -22.73 25.04
CA LEU A 539 -17.89 -23.97 24.97
C LEU A 539 -17.97 -24.69 26.33
N SER A 540 -16.86 -24.73 27.06
CA SER A 540 -16.79 -25.34 28.40
C SER A 540 -17.68 -24.60 29.43
N ALA A 541 -17.87 -23.29 29.28
CA ALA A 541 -18.71 -22.48 30.15
C ALA A 541 -20.21 -22.86 30.08
N CYS A 542 -20.65 -23.49 28.97
CA CYS A 542 -22.01 -24.00 28.82
C CYS A 542 -22.24 -25.31 29.60
N MET A 543 -21.16 -26.05 29.91
CA MET A 543 -21.24 -27.40 30.47
C MET A 543 -21.85 -27.48 31.88
N PRO A 544 -21.50 -26.59 32.84
CA PRO A 544 -22.11 -26.60 34.18
C PRO A 544 -23.63 -26.37 34.14
N THR A 545 -24.10 -25.50 33.25
CA THR A 545 -25.53 -25.18 33.10
C THR A 545 -26.31 -26.38 32.55
N LEU A 546 -25.75 -27.07 31.55
CA LEU A 546 -26.30 -28.33 31.02
C LEU A 546 -26.33 -29.43 32.07
N ASN A 547 -25.23 -29.63 32.81
CA ASN A 547 -25.14 -30.66 33.83
C ASN A 547 -26.14 -30.41 34.97
N ASN A 548 -26.28 -29.16 35.44
CA ASN A 548 -27.25 -28.81 36.47
C ASN A 548 -28.69 -29.07 36.00
N ARG A 549 -29.01 -28.79 34.74
CA ARG A 549 -30.32 -29.09 34.12
C ARG A 549 -30.59 -30.59 34.04
N ILE A 550 -29.62 -31.38 33.60
CA ILE A 550 -29.72 -32.85 33.53
C ILE A 550 -29.91 -33.43 34.95
N ILE A 551 -29.13 -32.95 35.92
CA ILE A 551 -29.24 -33.38 37.33
C ILE A 551 -30.61 -33.00 37.90
N GLN A 552 -31.11 -31.78 37.62
CA GLN A 552 -32.42 -31.34 38.07
C GLN A 552 -33.53 -32.25 37.53
N ASP A 553 -33.55 -32.50 36.22
CA ASP A 553 -34.54 -33.37 35.58
C ASP A 553 -34.47 -34.83 36.07
N LEU A 554 -33.26 -35.39 36.19
CA LEU A 554 -33.05 -36.72 36.77
C LEU A 554 -33.48 -36.78 38.24
N SER A 555 -33.27 -35.72 39.01
CA SER A 555 -33.70 -35.63 40.41
C SER A 555 -35.21 -35.50 40.53
N GLU A 556 -35.87 -34.72 39.67
CA GLU A 556 -37.33 -34.53 39.65
C GLU A 556 -38.05 -35.81 39.21
N SER A 557 -37.55 -36.48 38.17
CA SER A 557 -38.06 -37.79 37.73
C SER A 557 -37.86 -38.87 38.79
N SER A 558 -36.67 -38.95 39.40
CA SER A 558 -36.40 -39.88 40.53
C SER A 558 -37.29 -39.58 41.73
N PHE A 559 -37.52 -38.30 42.04
CA PHE A 559 -38.41 -37.89 43.11
C PHE A 559 -39.87 -38.24 42.81
N ALA A 560 -40.32 -38.18 41.56
CA ALA A 560 -41.65 -38.64 41.17
C ALA A 560 -41.84 -40.15 41.44
N TYR A 561 -40.83 -40.97 41.12
CA TYR A 561 -40.85 -42.41 41.45
C TYR A 561 -40.79 -42.66 42.96
N LEU A 562 -39.94 -41.94 43.70
CA LEU A 562 -39.87 -42.04 45.16
C LEU A 562 -41.16 -41.57 45.86
N LYS A 563 -41.83 -40.55 45.32
CA LYS A 563 -43.13 -40.07 45.79
C LYS A 563 -44.22 -41.12 45.57
N SER A 564 -44.18 -41.83 44.44
CA SER A 564 -45.05 -42.99 44.21
C SER A 564 -44.78 -44.13 45.20
N ALA A 565 -43.53 -44.36 45.60
CA ALA A 565 -43.16 -45.33 46.63
C ALA A 565 -43.60 -44.90 48.05
N LEU A 566 -43.55 -43.60 48.37
CA LEU A 566 -44.07 -43.02 49.62
C LEU A 566 -45.60 -43.14 49.75
N GLU A 567 -46.31 -43.23 48.63
CA GLU A 567 -47.76 -43.49 48.60
C GLU A 567 -48.10 -44.97 48.85
N VAL A 568 -47.13 -45.91 48.74
CA VAL A 568 -47.36 -47.35 48.93
C VAL A 568 -47.82 -47.71 50.35
N PRO A 569 -47.21 -47.21 51.44
CA PRO A 569 -47.73 -47.44 52.80
C PRO A 569 -49.14 -46.88 53.01
N ARG A 570 -49.49 -45.78 52.34
CA ARG A 570 -50.85 -45.18 52.39
C ARG A 570 -51.86 -46.05 51.65
N LEU A 571 -51.51 -46.58 50.48
CA LEU A 571 -52.32 -47.52 49.70
C LEU A 571 -52.47 -48.88 50.41
N TYR A 572 -51.42 -49.38 51.05
CA TYR A 572 -51.45 -50.63 51.84
C TYR A 572 -52.33 -50.51 53.09
N ARG A 573 -52.30 -49.38 53.81
CA ARG A 573 -53.22 -49.10 54.93
C ARG A 573 -54.69 -48.99 54.49
N ARG A 574 -54.95 -48.68 53.22
CA ARG A 574 -56.29 -48.51 52.67
C ARG A 574 -56.90 -49.82 52.15
N THR A 575 -56.06 -50.84 51.90
CA THR A 575 -56.46 -52.17 51.40
C THR A 575 -56.61 -53.22 52.50
N ASN A 576 -56.15 -52.94 53.73
CA ASN A 576 -56.20 -53.85 54.88
C ASN A 576 -57.26 -53.42 55.94
N LYS A 577 -58.34 -52.77 55.50
CA LYS A 577 -59.50 -52.39 56.33
C LYS A 577 -60.75 -53.14 55.90
#